data_AF-A0A812WUB4-F1
#
_entry.id   AF-A0A812WUB4-F1
#
_cell.length_a   1.000
_cell.length_b   1.000
_cell.length_c   1.000
_cell.angle_alpha   90.00
_cell.angle_beta   90.00
_cell.angle_gamma   90.00
#
_symmetry.space_group_name_H-M   'P 1'
#
loop_
_entity.id
_entity.type
_entity.pdbx_description
1 polymer ?
#
loop_
_entity_poly.entity_id
_entity_poly.type
_entity_poly.pdbx_seq_one_letter_code
_entity_poly.pdbx_strand_id
1 'polypeptide(L)'
;MASPIGELAIVAHKFITAPQANPQSFCNMIKLGTFCRTVVWPCLPPLMMYQYIRGKDEDMYAIEVLYSKSGSKEHKAFYDTSRLKGSGHWRMQQDLETIRAAANAE
;
A
#
# COMPACT_ATOMS: atom_id res chain seq x y z
N MET A 1 18.18 -7.76 -24.81
CA MET A 1 17.92 -7.92 -23.36
C MET A 1 16.41 -7.84 -23.16
N ALA A 2 15.74 -8.99 -23.02
CA ALA A 2 14.28 -9.03 -22.85
C ALA A 2 13.94 -8.51 -21.44
N SER A 3 13.02 -7.55 -21.34
CA SER A 3 12.58 -7.00 -20.07
C SER A 3 11.87 -8.09 -19.25
N PRO A 4 12.18 -8.28 -17.95
CA PRO A 4 11.60 -9.33 -17.10
C PRO A 4 10.06 -9.23 -16.99
N ILE A 5 9.51 -8.05 -17.27
CA ILE A 5 8.08 -7.78 -17.31
C ILE A 5 7.40 -8.45 -18.51
N GLY A 6 8.10 -8.56 -19.64
CA GLY A 6 7.60 -9.20 -20.86
C GLY A 6 7.44 -10.71 -20.69
N GLU A 7 8.39 -11.37 -20.03
CA GLU A 7 8.30 -12.81 -19.72
C GLU A 7 7.19 -13.10 -18.70
N LEU A 8 7.06 -12.27 -17.65
CA LEU A 8 5.96 -12.36 -16.69
C LEU A 8 4.59 -12.18 -17.35
N ALA A 9 4.46 -11.25 -18.29
CA ALA A 9 3.22 -11.04 -19.03
C ALA A 9 2.86 -12.22 -19.93
N ILE A 10 3.85 -12.86 -20.57
CA ILE A 10 3.64 -14.06 -21.40
C ILE A 10 3.27 -15.26 -20.54
N VAL A 11 3.91 -15.44 -19.39
CA VAL A 11 3.57 -16.49 -18.42
C VAL A 11 2.18 -16.28 -17.84
N ALA A 12 1.84 -15.04 -17.45
CA ALA A 12 0.51 -14.69 -16.97
C ALA A 12 -0.55 -14.91 -18.05
N HIS A 13 -0.27 -14.53 -19.30
CA HIS A 13 -1.16 -14.78 -20.43
C HIS A 13 -1.38 -16.28 -20.65
N LYS A 14 -0.33 -17.11 -20.56
CA LYS A 14 -0.41 -18.58 -20.65
C LYS A 14 -1.14 -19.23 -19.47
N PHE A 15 -1.14 -18.59 -18.30
CA PHE A 15 -1.92 -19.02 -17.14
C PHE A 15 -3.41 -18.61 -17.23
N ILE A 16 -3.71 -17.49 -17.90
CA ILE A 16 -5.07 -16.92 -18.02
C ILE A 16 -5.80 -17.46 -19.25
N THR A 17 -5.11 -17.74 -20.36
CA THR A 17 -5.74 -18.38 -21.53
C THR A 17 -5.82 -19.89 -21.33
N ALA A 18 -7.06 -20.37 -21.30
CA ALA A 18 -7.58 -21.70 -20.99
C ALA A 18 -6.82 -22.91 -21.59
N PRO A 19 -6.97 -24.10 -20.96
CA PRO A 19 -6.05 -25.22 -21.05
C PRO A 19 -6.23 -25.99 -22.35
N GLN A 20 -5.14 -26.24 -23.06
CA GLN A 20 -5.19 -27.14 -24.20
C GLN A 20 -5.10 -28.60 -23.72
N ALA A 21 -6.24 -29.29 -23.79
CA ALA A 21 -6.43 -30.73 -24.02
C ALA A 21 -5.82 -31.79 -23.06
N ASN A 22 -5.17 -31.43 -21.95
CA ASN A 22 -4.63 -32.42 -21.01
C ASN A 22 -5.47 -32.50 -19.70
N PRO A 23 -6.02 -33.68 -19.32
CA PRO A 23 -6.75 -33.85 -18.05
C PRO A 23 -5.92 -33.44 -16.82
N GLN A 24 -4.59 -33.55 -16.88
CA GLN A 24 -3.71 -33.12 -15.79
C GLN A 24 -3.74 -31.60 -15.56
N SER A 25 -3.86 -30.81 -16.63
CA SER A 25 -3.95 -29.35 -16.55
C SER A 25 -5.26 -28.89 -15.91
N PHE A 26 -6.37 -29.59 -16.19
CA PHE A 26 -7.66 -29.35 -15.53
C PHE A 26 -7.59 -29.64 -14.03
N CYS A 27 -7.01 -30.77 -13.62
CA CYS A 27 -6.83 -31.08 -12.20
C CYS A 27 -5.94 -30.07 -11.49
N ASN A 28 -4.88 -29.58 -12.15
CA ASN A 28 -3.99 -28.57 -11.58
C ASN A 28 -4.68 -27.21 -11.41
N MET A 29 -5.54 -26.79 -12.36
CA MET A 29 -6.35 -25.58 -12.23
C MET A 29 -7.36 -25.67 -11.07
N ILE A 30 -7.99 -26.84 -10.87
CA ILE A 30 -8.89 -27.09 -9.73
C ILE A 30 -8.10 -27.02 -8.41
N LYS A 31 -6.93 -27.67 -8.33
CA LYS A 31 -6.06 -27.62 -7.15
C LYS A 31 -5.62 -26.19 -6.84
N LEU A 32 -5.27 -25.40 -7.86
CA LEU A 32 -4.90 -23.99 -7.71
C LEU A 32 -6.08 -23.15 -7.21
N GLY A 33 -7.29 -23.37 -7.76
CA GLY A 33 -8.50 -22.69 -7.30
C GLY A 33 -8.86 -23.03 -5.85
N THR A 34 -8.68 -24.28 -5.43
CA THR A 34 -8.88 -24.69 -4.03
C THR A 34 -7.84 -24.07 -3.12
N PHE A 35 -6.55 -24.09 -3.50
CA PHE A 35 -5.46 -23.46 -2.74
C PHE A 35 -5.70 -21.95 -2.53
N CYS A 36 -6.16 -21.25 -3.57
CA CYS A 36 -6.44 -19.82 -3.48
C CYS A 36 -7.58 -19.53 -2.48
N ARG A 37 -8.62 -20.39 -2.42
CA ARG A 37 -9.70 -20.26 -1.43
C ARG A 37 -9.29 -20.65 -0.01
N THR A 38 -8.48 -21.70 0.16
CA THR A 38 -8.20 -22.28 1.48
C THR A 38 -6.96 -21.70 2.16
N VAL A 39 -5.98 -21.21 1.40
CA VAL A 39 -4.71 -20.72 1.94
C VAL A 39 -4.55 -19.23 1.69
N VAL A 40 -4.72 -18.78 0.44
CA VAL A 40 -4.48 -17.37 0.10
C VAL A 40 -5.51 -16.46 0.77
N TRP A 41 -6.80 -16.79 0.67
CA TRP A 41 -7.84 -15.90 1.17
C TRP A 41 -7.86 -15.75 2.71
N PRO A 42 -7.57 -16.80 3.51
CA PRO A 42 -7.44 -16.63 4.96
C PRO A 42 -6.16 -15.89 5.38
N CYS A 43 -5.06 -16.04 4.65
CA CYS A 43 -3.77 -15.44 5.02
C CYS A 43 -3.59 -14.01 4.51
N LEU A 44 -4.25 -13.62 3.42
CA LEU A 44 -4.07 -12.31 2.79
C LEU A 44 -4.63 -11.13 3.64
N PRO A 45 -5.84 -11.19 4.25
CA PRO A 45 -6.34 -10.11 5.08
C PRO A 45 -5.48 -9.84 6.33
N PRO A 46 -5.03 -10.85 7.11
CA PRO A 46 -4.11 -10.63 8.22
C PRO A 46 -2.78 -10.01 7.78
N LEU A 47 -2.24 -10.44 6.64
CA LEU A 47 -0.98 -9.89 6.11
C LEU A 47 -1.13 -8.42 5.70
N MET A 48 -2.22 -8.07 5.01
CA MET A 48 -2.49 -6.67 4.66
C MET A 48 -2.74 -5.82 5.89
N MET A 49 -3.47 -6.33 6.88
CA MET A 49 -3.70 -5.62 8.15
C MET A 49 -2.38 -5.38 8.88
N TYR A 50 -1.49 -6.38 8.93
CA TYR A 50 -0.18 -6.25 9.55
C TYR A 50 0.68 -5.17 8.86
N GLN A 51 0.71 -5.15 7.52
CA GLN A 51 1.42 -4.11 6.77
C GLN A 51 0.80 -2.72 7.00
N TYR A 52 -0.53 -2.63 7.07
CA TYR A 52 -1.23 -1.39 7.36
C TYR A 52 -0.87 -0.86 8.75
N ILE A 53 -0.90 -1.71 9.78
CA ILE A 53 -0.55 -1.32 11.15
C ILE A 53 0.89 -0.81 11.19
N ARG A 54 1.83 -1.53 10.58
CA ARG A 54 3.23 -1.08 10.53
C ARG A 54 3.40 0.28 9.85
N GLY A 55 2.75 0.50 8.70
CA GLY A 55 2.80 1.79 8.03
C GLY A 55 2.21 2.91 8.89
N LYS A 56 1.09 2.64 9.58
CA LYS A 56 0.47 3.62 10.49
C LYS A 56 1.29 3.92 11.74
N ASP A 57 1.99 2.94 12.26
CA ASP A 57 2.86 3.11 13.43
C ASP A 57 4.07 3.98 13.08
N GLU A 58 4.70 3.74 11.92
CA GLU A 58 5.80 4.55 11.41
C GLU A 58 5.37 6.00 11.15
N ASP A 59 4.19 6.21 10.55
CA ASP A 59 3.61 7.56 10.35
C ASP A 59 3.39 8.28 11.69
N MET A 60 2.80 7.60 12.68
CA MET A 60 2.49 8.21 13.98
C MET A 60 3.76 8.57 14.75
N TYR A 61 4.76 7.69 14.71
CA TYR A 61 6.07 7.94 15.32
C TYR A 61 6.73 9.20 14.74
N ALA A 62 6.67 9.41 13.42
CA ALA A 62 7.22 10.61 12.79
C ALA A 62 6.54 11.90 13.29
N ILE A 63 5.21 11.86 13.50
CA ILE A 63 4.45 12.99 14.06
C ILE A 63 4.87 13.29 15.50
N GLU A 64 5.03 12.27 16.34
CA GLU A 64 5.48 12.44 17.73
C GLU A 64 6.88 13.05 17.82
N VAL A 65 7.79 12.59 16.95
CA VAL A 65 9.14 13.16 16.84
C VAL A 65 9.08 14.62 16.38
N LEU A 66 8.23 14.94 15.42
CA LEU A 66 8.08 16.32 14.97
C LEU A 66 7.49 17.21 16.06
N TYR A 67 6.44 16.74 16.74
CA TYR A 67 5.80 17.46 17.83
C TYR A 67 6.79 17.75 18.96
N SER A 68 7.52 16.74 19.43
CA SER A 68 8.51 16.87 20.49
C SER A 68 9.64 17.86 20.17
N LYS A 69 10.05 17.94 18.89
CA LYS A 69 11.08 18.89 18.43
C LYS A 69 10.54 20.29 18.12
N SER A 70 9.26 20.43 17.80
CA SER A 70 8.67 21.70 17.37
C SER A 70 8.53 22.75 18.48
N GLY A 71 8.52 22.33 19.76
CA GLY A 71 8.21 23.20 20.90
C GLY A 71 6.78 23.75 20.92
N SER A 72 5.91 23.29 20.01
CA SER A 72 4.52 23.74 19.91
C SER A 72 3.66 23.12 21.01
N LYS A 73 2.74 23.92 21.57
CA LYS A 73 1.77 23.46 22.57
C LYS A 73 0.49 22.89 21.94
N GLU A 74 0.30 23.09 20.65
CA GLU A 74 -0.93 22.71 19.94
C GLU A 74 -0.78 21.37 19.22
N HIS A 75 -1.25 20.29 19.83
CA HIS A 75 -1.22 18.94 19.26
C HIS A 75 -2.10 18.80 18.00
N LYS A 76 -3.24 19.50 17.94
CA LYS A 76 -4.18 19.43 16.81
C LYS A 76 -3.61 19.99 15.49
N ALA A 77 -2.58 20.84 15.57
CA ALA A 77 -1.92 21.36 14.37
C ALA A 77 -1.13 20.25 13.64
N PHE A 78 -0.67 19.22 14.36
CA PHE A 78 0.15 18.15 13.80
C PHE A 78 -0.71 17.01 13.27
N TYR A 79 -1.74 16.62 14.02
CA TYR A 79 -2.67 15.57 13.60
C TYR A 79 -4.09 15.84 14.12
N ASP A 80 -5.00 16.14 13.19
CA ASP A 80 -6.42 16.40 13.49
C ASP A 80 -7.31 15.29 12.94
N THR A 81 -7.81 14.43 13.82
CA THR A 81 -8.72 13.32 13.47
C THR A 81 -10.13 13.76 13.13
N SER A 82 -10.50 15.03 13.39
CA SER A 82 -11.80 15.58 13.00
C SER A 82 -11.86 15.98 11.52
N ARG A 83 -10.71 16.03 10.83
CA ARG A 83 -10.61 16.34 9.41
C ARG A 83 -10.98 15.13 8.54
N LEU A 84 -11.58 15.42 7.38
CA LEU A 84 -12.07 14.39 6.46
C LEU A 84 -10.95 13.49 5.92
N LYS A 85 -11.21 12.17 5.93
CA LYS A 85 -10.57 11.15 5.08
C LYS A 85 -9.05 11.29 4.92
N GLY A 86 -8.30 11.24 6.03
CA GLY A 86 -6.84 11.15 5.99
C GLY A 86 -6.11 12.48 5.83
N SER A 87 -6.82 13.62 5.75
CA SER A 87 -6.22 14.96 5.76
C SER A 87 -5.90 15.46 7.19
N GLY A 88 -5.62 14.55 8.12
CA GLY A 88 -5.30 14.93 9.51
C GLY A 88 -4.04 15.78 9.63
N HIS A 89 -3.14 15.67 8.65
CA HIS A 89 -1.89 16.43 8.53
C HIS A 89 -2.02 17.71 7.68
N TRP A 90 -3.24 18.23 7.51
CA TRP A 90 -3.52 19.36 6.59
C TRP A 90 -2.57 20.55 6.78
N ARG A 91 -2.17 20.85 8.03
CA ARG A 91 -1.29 21.98 8.32
C ARG A 91 0.14 21.71 7.87
N MET A 92 0.66 20.50 8.10
CA MET A 92 1.98 20.13 7.57
C MET A 92 2.01 20.17 6.05
N GLN A 93 0.95 19.71 5.39
CA GLN A 93 0.85 19.77 3.92
C GLN A 93 0.84 21.21 3.42
N GLN A 94 0.12 22.10 4.11
CA GLN A 94 0.09 23.53 3.79
C GLN A 94 1.45 24.20 4.01
N ASP A 95 2.14 23.89 5.11
CA ASP A 95 3.46 24.44 5.42
C ASP A 95 4.50 23.95 4.41
N LEU A 96 4.47 22.66 4.04
CA LEU A 96 5.30 22.09 2.98
C LEU A 96 5.05 22.76 1.62
N GLU A 97 3.78 23.04 1.29
CA GLU A 97 3.44 23.72 0.04
C GLU A 97 3.93 25.17 0.05
N THR A 98 3.86 25.86 1.19
CA THR A 98 4.40 27.22 1.35
C THR A 98 5.91 27.24 1.17
N ILE A 99 6.62 26.26 1.74
CA ILE A 99 8.08 26.10 1.56
C ILE A 99 8.40 25.78 0.10
N ARG A 100 7.62 24.89 -0.54
CA ARG A 100 7.78 24.54 -1.95
C ARG A 100 7.61 25.75 -2.85
N ALA A 101 6.54 26.54 -2.66
CA ALA A 101 6.27 27.74 -3.43
C ALA A 101 7.35 28.81 -3.24
N ALA A 102 7.88 28.96 -2.02
CA ALA A 102 9.00 29.86 -1.75
C ALA A 102 10.32 29.38 -2.38
N ALA A 103 10.57 28.07 -2.41
CA ALA A 103 11.80 27.48 -2.96
C ALA A 103 11.81 27.42 -4.49
N ASN A 104 10.66 27.16 -5.11
CA ASN A 104 10.47 27.11 -6.55
C ASN A 104 9.69 28.35 -6.97
N ALA A 105 10.28 29.55 -6.83
CA ALA A 105 9.63 30.82 -7.17
C ALA A 105 9.04 30.77 -8.60
N GLU A 106 7.75 30.45 -8.69
CA GLU A 106 6.87 30.55 -9.87
C GLU A 106 6.18 31.92 -9.89
#